data_AF-A0AA37GVS4-F1
#
_entry.id   AF-A0AA37GVS4-F1
#
_cell.length_a   1.000
_cell.length_b   1.000
_cell.length_c   1.000
_cell.angle_alpha   90.00
_cell.angle_beta   90.00
_cell.angle_gamma   90.00
#
_symmetry.space_group_name_H-M   'P 1'
#
loop_
_entity.id
_entity.type
_entity.pdbx_description
1 polymer ?
#
loop_
_entity_poly.entity_id
_entity_poly.type
_entity_poly.pdbx_seq_one_letter_code
_entity_poly.pdbx_strand_id
1 'polypeptide(L)'
;MSKTKVTLIPWDPESTDHFTRMVNQRVECGWASDKVPEWQDYQRSGFKCIYWIEKEPILDTAQAIRAVSRTPTGTLFHPVGHISLDVDNPQAKSLDLPIPKEHLYWIKSLYVSFALQGSGIGRAAMDMVERMATSEPLSAKTLMLDTISKEDQLRKESAVVAQGKLPVTPTHAWYERRGYKLIWTVNNFYGFPETDPDGKPVVRRTVFLRKDLV
;
A
#
# COMPACT_ATOMS: atom_id res chain seq x y z
N MET A 1 -13.32 16.72 -2.34
CA MET A 1 -12.39 16.39 -1.24
C MET A 1 -13.12 15.51 -0.23
N SER A 2 -12.40 14.70 0.56
CA SER A 2 -12.99 14.04 1.73
C SER A 2 -13.42 15.05 2.80
N LYS A 3 -14.44 14.73 3.61
CA LYS A 3 -14.74 15.46 4.86
C LYS A 3 -13.78 15.05 6.00
N THR A 4 -13.24 13.84 5.94
CA THR A 4 -12.29 13.31 6.92
C THR A 4 -10.89 13.85 6.63
N LYS A 5 -10.34 14.62 7.59
CA LYS A 5 -8.93 15.04 7.56
C LYS A 5 -8.03 13.88 8.00
N VAL A 6 -6.90 13.73 7.34
CA VAL A 6 -5.88 12.70 7.60
C VAL A 6 -4.51 13.33 7.46
N THR A 7 -3.60 13.03 8.38
CA THR A 7 -2.17 13.35 8.28
C THR A 7 -1.42 12.05 7.99
N LEU A 8 -0.49 12.08 7.03
CA LEU A 8 0.43 10.97 6.78
C LEU A 8 1.78 11.32 7.41
N ILE A 9 2.19 10.56 8.42
CA ILE A 9 3.46 10.74 9.13
C ILE A 9 4.37 9.55 8.84
N PRO A 10 5.66 9.75 8.49
CA PRO A 10 6.52 8.65 8.04
C PRO A 10 6.71 7.57 9.11
N TRP A 11 6.85 6.34 8.66
CA TRP A 11 7.37 5.24 9.47
C TRP A 11 8.83 5.50 9.85
N ASP A 12 9.21 5.06 11.04
CA ASP A 12 10.56 5.23 11.59
C ASP A 12 11.22 3.84 11.61
N PRO A 13 12.29 3.61 10.83
CA PRO A 13 12.95 2.30 10.76
C PRO A 13 13.86 2.02 11.95
N GLU A 14 14.17 3.02 12.79
CA GLU A 14 15.04 2.87 13.98
C GLU A 14 14.24 2.70 15.28
N SER A 15 12.96 3.12 15.29
CA SER A 15 12.07 2.97 16.44
C SER A 15 11.55 1.54 16.59
N THR A 16 11.92 0.87 17.68
CA THR A 16 11.43 -0.48 18.07
C THR A 16 9.90 -0.54 18.13
N ASP A 17 9.23 0.53 18.59
CA ASP A 17 7.77 0.60 18.68
C ASP A 17 7.14 0.69 17.29
N HIS A 18 7.71 1.50 16.38
CA HIS A 18 7.23 1.62 15.01
C HIS A 18 7.48 0.32 14.22
N PHE A 19 8.61 -0.36 14.46
CA PHE A 19 8.88 -1.68 13.90
C PHE A 19 7.86 -2.71 14.41
N THR A 20 7.66 -2.79 15.73
CA THR A 20 6.76 -3.77 16.36
C THR A 20 5.30 -3.55 15.94
N ARG A 21 4.81 -2.30 15.90
CA ARG A 21 3.45 -2.01 15.40
C ARG A 21 3.32 -2.36 13.92
N MET A 22 4.38 -2.18 13.11
CA MET A 22 4.36 -2.53 11.68
C MET A 22 4.26 -4.04 11.49
N VAL A 23 5.10 -4.83 12.17
CA VAL A 23 4.98 -6.30 12.17
C VAL A 23 3.58 -6.74 12.56
N ASN A 24 3.03 -6.20 13.66
CA ASN A 24 1.68 -6.54 14.13
C ASN A 24 0.60 -6.19 13.10
N GLN A 25 0.65 -5.01 12.47
CA GLN A 25 -0.28 -4.65 11.39
C GLN A 25 -0.11 -5.51 10.13
N ARG A 26 1.11 -5.96 9.80
CA ARG A 26 1.33 -6.87 8.66
C ARG A 26 0.81 -8.28 8.93
N VAL A 27 0.87 -8.74 10.19
CA VAL A 27 0.20 -9.97 10.66
C VAL A 27 -1.32 -9.80 10.62
N GLU A 28 -1.88 -8.72 11.17
CA GLU A 28 -3.32 -8.39 11.07
C GLU A 28 -3.81 -8.35 9.61
N CYS A 29 -2.99 -7.78 8.72
CA CYS A 29 -3.28 -7.67 7.29
C CYS A 29 -3.19 -9.02 6.56
N GLY A 30 -2.44 -9.99 7.09
CA GLY A 30 -2.23 -11.32 6.49
C GLY A 30 -1.18 -11.40 5.38
N TRP A 31 -0.34 -10.38 5.18
CA TRP A 31 0.66 -10.35 4.09
C TRP A 31 1.98 -9.70 4.50
N ALA A 32 3.09 -10.33 4.15
CA ALA A 32 4.45 -9.75 4.16
C ALA A 32 4.93 -9.23 5.53
N SER A 33 4.54 -9.86 6.63
CA SER A 33 5.07 -9.55 7.98
C SER A 33 6.54 -9.95 8.14
N ASP A 34 6.96 -11.00 7.41
CA ASP A 34 8.35 -11.43 7.24
C ASP A 34 9.23 -10.38 6.54
N LYS A 35 8.63 -9.41 5.83
CA LYS A 35 9.33 -8.39 5.04
C LYS A 35 9.57 -7.07 5.76
N VAL A 36 9.03 -6.88 6.95
CA VAL A 36 9.24 -5.64 7.72
C VAL A 36 10.72 -5.36 8.04
N PRO A 37 11.61 -6.35 8.32
CA PRO A 37 13.05 -6.12 8.43
C PRO A 37 13.68 -5.57 7.14
N GLU A 38 13.39 -6.23 6.00
CA GLU A 38 13.84 -5.82 4.66
C GLU A 38 13.38 -4.38 4.32
N TRP A 39 12.19 -4.00 4.81
CA TRP A 39 11.66 -2.65 4.62
C TRP A 39 12.37 -1.57 5.45
N GLN A 40 13.04 -1.89 6.56
CA GLN A 40 13.80 -0.89 7.32
C GLN A 40 14.91 -0.29 6.44
N ASP A 41 15.64 -1.14 5.71
CA ASP A 41 16.69 -0.69 4.79
C ASP A 41 16.12 0.02 3.54
N TYR A 42 14.94 -0.39 3.08
CA TYR A 42 14.22 0.35 2.02
C TYR A 42 13.71 1.72 2.49
N GLN A 43 13.34 1.88 3.75
CA GLN A 43 12.96 3.16 4.35
C GLN A 43 14.21 4.05 4.57
N ARG A 44 15.31 3.49 5.09
CA ARG A 44 16.61 4.17 5.26
C ARG A 44 17.19 4.68 3.93
N SER A 45 17.14 3.87 2.88
CA SER A 45 17.61 4.25 1.53
C SER A 45 16.64 5.15 0.76
N GLY A 46 15.44 5.42 1.28
CA GLY A 46 14.38 6.18 0.61
C GLY A 46 13.72 5.43 -0.57
N PHE A 47 14.16 4.21 -0.89
CA PHE A 47 13.59 3.34 -1.92
C PHE A 47 12.08 3.10 -1.71
N LYS A 48 11.71 2.95 -0.43
CA LYS A 48 10.34 2.82 0.06
C LYS A 48 10.08 3.97 1.02
N CYS A 49 8.88 4.56 0.97
CA CYS A 49 8.48 5.60 1.91
C CYS A 49 7.11 5.25 2.50
N ILE A 50 7.09 4.61 3.67
CA ILE A 50 5.88 4.21 4.41
C ILE A 50 5.42 5.33 5.36
N TYR A 51 4.11 5.46 5.58
CA TYR A 51 3.44 6.42 6.48
C TYR A 51 2.32 5.75 7.32
N TRP A 52 1.75 6.42 8.33
CA TRP A 52 0.87 5.88 9.42
C TRP A 52 -0.54 6.57 9.61
N ILE A 53 -1.64 5.93 10.17
CA ILE A 53 -3.03 6.53 10.34
C ILE A 53 -4.13 6.03 11.44
N GLU A 54 -3.91 5.81 12.76
CA GLU A 54 -4.75 5.01 13.76
C GLU A 54 -5.82 5.75 14.61
N LYS A 55 -5.97 5.23 15.83
CA LYS A 55 -6.81 5.55 16.97
C LYS A 55 -6.04 5.50 18.32
N GLU A 56 -4.82 4.91 18.40
CA GLU A 56 -3.93 4.99 19.58
C GLU A 56 -2.68 5.85 19.32
N PRO A 57 -2.30 6.82 20.19
CA PRO A 57 -1.38 7.90 19.80
C PRO A 57 0.10 7.60 20.08
N ILE A 58 0.92 7.74 19.04
CA ILE A 58 2.39 7.79 19.05
C ILE A 58 2.87 9.23 18.72
N LEU A 59 4.14 9.53 18.95
CA LEU A 59 4.73 10.84 18.61
C LEU A 59 5.28 10.85 17.18
N ASP A 60 5.17 11.97 16.48
CA ASP A 60 5.93 12.19 15.26
C ASP A 60 7.43 12.38 15.56
N THR A 61 8.21 11.30 15.44
CA THR A 61 9.68 11.24 15.58
C THR A 61 10.44 11.32 14.25
N ALA A 62 9.75 11.25 13.11
CA ALA A 62 10.40 10.91 11.84
C ALA A 62 11.27 12.06 11.28
N GLN A 63 12.59 11.93 11.43
CA GLN A 63 13.60 12.94 11.06
C GLN A 63 13.85 13.09 9.54
N ALA A 64 13.27 12.24 8.70
CA ALA A 64 13.43 12.31 7.26
C ALA A 64 12.14 11.92 6.51
N ILE A 65 12.06 12.32 5.25
CA ILE A 65 11.04 11.93 4.27
C ILE A 65 11.70 11.85 2.89
N ARG A 66 11.61 10.71 2.19
CA ARG A 66 12.31 10.47 0.91
C ARG A 66 13.82 10.76 0.96
N ALA A 67 14.48 10.33 2.04
CA ALA A 67 15.88 10.64 2.38
C ALA A 67 16.24 12.15 2.53
N VAL A 68 15.25 13.05 2.50
CA VAL A 68 15.44 14.48 2.82
C VAL A 68 15.14 14.71 4.30
N SER A 69 16.09 15.31 5.02
CA SER A 69 15.95 15.65 6.44
C SER A 69 14.80 16.63 6.69
N ARG A 70 14.08 16.44 7.79
CA ARG A 70 13.02 17.34 8.27
C ARG A 70 13.00 17.39 9.79
N THR A 71 12.48 18.47 10.36
CA THR A 71 12.14 18.50 11.80
C THR A 71 10.90 17.62 12.04
N PRO A 72 10.95 16.63 12.94
CA PRO A 72 9.75 15.92 13.40
C PRO A 72 8.80 16.90 14.10
N THR A 73 7.48 16.75 13.95
CA THR A 73 6.55 17.72 14.56
C THR A 73 6.32 17.51 16.05
N GLY A 74 6.77 16.39 16.63
CA GLY A 74 6.52 16.02 18.02
C GLY A 74 5.02 15.90 18.36
N THR A 75 4.15 15.88 17.36
CA THR A 75 2.70 15.86 17.54
C THR A 75 2.24 14.44 17.86
N LEU A 76 1.38 14.30 18.88
CA LEU A 76 0.68 13.04 19.12
C LEU A 76 -0.32 12.77 17.98
N PHE A 77 -0.14 11.65 17.31
CA PHE A 77 -0.96 11.20 16.20
C PHE A 77 -1.02 9.67 16.23
N HIS A 78 -1.93 9.04 15.49
CA HIS A 78 -2.21 7.62 15.64
C HIS A 78 -1.76 6.83 14.35
N PRO A 79 -1.42 5.50 14.32
CA PRO A 79 -0.93 4.69 13.12
C PRO A 79 -1.66 3.54 12.24
N VAL A 80 -3.00 3.31 12.03
CA VAL A 80 -3.87 2.10 11.68
C VAL A 80 -3.30 1.08 10.70
N GLY A 81 -2.49 1.60 9.83
CA GLY A 81 -2.46 1.32 8.44
C GLY A 81 -1.63 2.41 7.80
N HIS A 82 -1.34 2.15 6.55
CA HIS A 82 -0.18 2.70 5.91
C HIS A 82 -0.42 2.79 4.42
N ILE A 83 0.38 3.61 3.77
CA ILE A 83 0.47 3.70 2.31
C ILE A 83 1.91 4.09 1.99
N SER A 84 2.38 3.77 0.79
CA SER A 84 3.72 4.11 0.36
C SER A 84 3.76 4.53 -1.10
N LEU A 85 4.64 5.50 -1.39
CA LEU A 85 5.11 5.83 -2.73
C LEU A 85 6.52 5.25 -2.86
N ASP A 86 6.64 4.19 -3.65
CA ASP A 86 7.91 3.54 -3.96
C ASP A 86 8.37 4.03 -5.35
N VAL A 87 9.69 4.18 -5.55
CA VAL A 87 10.25 4.61 -6.85
C VAL A 87 10.13 3.54 -7.94
N ASP A 88 9.91 2.27 -7.56
CA ASP A 88 10.10 1.09 -8.41
C ASP A 88 9.33 -0.10 -7.79
N ASN A 89 9.15 -1.17 -8.57
CA ASN A 89 8.60 -2.45 -8.12
C ASN A 89 9.50 -3.58 -8.62
N PRO A 90 10.55 -3.97 -7.87
CA PRO A 90 11.61 -4.85 -8.36
C PRO A 90 11.10 -6.22 -8.81
N GLN A 91 10.05 -6.71 -8.16
CA GLN A 91 9.39 -7.98 -8.50
C GLN A 91 8.69 -7.92 -9.87
N ALA A 92 8.26 -6.74 -10.32
CA ALA A 92 7.59 -6.55 -11.60
C ALA A 92 8.57 -6.36 -12.79
N LYS A 93 9.88 -6.23 -12.54
CA LYS A 93 10.89 -6.03 -13.61
C LYS A 93 10.96 -7.18 -14.60
N SER A 94 10.68 -8.40 -14.16
CA SER A 94 10.61 -9.60 -15.00
C SER A 94 9.39 -9.65 -15.94
N LEU A 95 8.44 -8.71 -15.82
CA LEU A 95 7.22 -8.67 -16.62
C LEU A 95 7.29 -7.71 -17.83
N ASP A 96 8.39 -6.96 -17.98
CA ASP A 96 8.63 -5.95 -19.04
C ASP A 96 7.40 -5.07 -19.34
N LEU A 97 6.82 -4.49 -18.28
CA LEU A 97 5.56 -3.76 -18.36
C LEU A 97 5.69 -2.50 -19.26
N PRO A 98 4.68 -2.18 -20.10
CA PRO A 98 4.69 -1.01 -20.97
C PRO A 98 4.42 0.29 -20.17
N ILE A 99 5.43 0.75 -19.44
CA ILE A 99 5.38 1.89 -18.52
C ILE A 99 6.55 2.88 -18.74
N PRO A 100 6.37 4.19 -18.47
CA PRO A 100 7.45 5.18 -18.47
C PRO A 100 8.60 4.85 -17.51
N LYS A 101 9.82 5.27 -17.86
CA LYS A 101 11.03 5.12 -17.03
C LYS A 101 11.27 6.25 -16.02
N GLU A 102 10.56 7.37 -16.19
CA GLU A 102 10.75 8.61 -15.42
C GLU A 102 9.40 9.17 -14.98
N HIS A 103 9.40 9.94 -13.87
CA HIS A 103 8.18 10.50 -13.25
C HIS A 103 7.07 9.48 -12.96
N LEU A 104 7.45 8.21 -12.78
CA LEU A 104 6.57 7.11 -12.43
C LEU A 104 6.79 6.71 -10.98
N TYR A 105 5.71 6.54 -10.22
CA TYR A 105 5.77 6.05 -8.84
C TYR A 105 4.75 4.95 -8.60
N TRP A 106 5.12 4.00 -7.74
CA TRP A 106 4.28 2.87 -7.36
C TRP A 106 3.58 3.17 -6.03
N ILE A 107 2.25 3.17 -6.04
CA ILE A 107 1.46 3.15 -4.81
C ILE A 107 1.39 1.71 -4.31
N LYS A 108 2.07 1.45 -3.19
CA LYS A 108 2.22 0.12 -2.59
C LYS A 108 1.75 0.14 -1.14
N SER A 109 1.50 -1.05 -0.60
CA SER A 109 1.21 -1.30 0.81
C SER A 109 0.07 -0.45 1.41
N LEU A 110 -0.99 -0.14 0.64
CA LEU A 110 -2.19 0.50 1.21
C LEU A 110 -2.92 -0.48 2.16
N TYR A 111 -2.87 -0.20 3.47
CA TYR A 111 -3.65 -0.85 4.51
C TYR A 111 -4.45 0.20 5.31
N VAL A 112 -5.65 -0.17 5.75
CA VAL A 112 -6.46 0.57 6.72
C VAL A 112 -7.08 -0.47 7.65
N SER A 113 -6.91 -0.33 8.96
CA SER A 113 -7.47 -1.27 9.95
C SER A 113 -8.95 -1.56 9.69
N PHE A 114 -9.32 -2.84 9.75
CA PHE A 114 -10.66 -3.34 9.42
C PHE A 114 -11.79 -2.60 10.17
N ALA A 115 -11.57 -2.23 11.43
CA ALA A 115 -12.53 -1.48 12.25
C ALA A 115 -12.86 -0.07 11.72
N LEU A 116 -12.03 0.45 10.80
CA LEU A 116 -12.16 1.78 10.19
C LEU A 116 -12.18 1.74 8.65
N GLN A 117 -12.29 0.55 8.03
CA GLN A 117 -12.65 0.43 6.63
C GLN A 117 -14.10 0.92 6.39
N GLY A 118 -14.44 1.27 5.15
CA GLY A 118 -15.74 1.89 4.81
C GLY A 118 -15.91 3.36 5.24
N SER A 119 -15.19 3.83 6.27
CA SER A 119 -15.23 5.22 6.78
C SER A 119 -14.77 6.33 5.82
N GLY A 120 -14.21 5.95 4.66
CA GLY A 120 -13.61 6.86 3.69
C GLY A 120 -12.12 7.17 3.91
N ILE A 121 -11.48 6.69 5.00
CA ILE A 121 -10.05 6.93 5.26
C ILE A 121 -9.17 6.50 4.08
N GLY A 122 -9.35 5.29 3.52
CA GLY A 122 -8.58 4.84 2.36
C GLY A 122 -8.73 5.73 1.12
N ARG A 123 -9.91 6.35 0.93
CA ARG A 123 -10.12 7.35 -0.13
C ARG A 123 -9.33 8.63 0.16
N ALA A 124 -9.36 9.11 1.40
CA ALA A 124 -8.61 10.30 1.81
C ALA A 124 -7.09 10.10 1.72
N ALA A 125 -6.59 8.91 2.09
CA ALA A 125 -5.19 8.53 1.92
C ALA A 125 -4.78 8.53 0.43
N MET A 126 -5.59 7.97 -0.46
CA MET A 126 -5.33 8.04 -1.90
C MET A 126 -5.45 9.47 -2.47
N ASP A 127 -6.44 10.27 -2.03
CA ASP A 127 -6.57 11.68 -2.42
C ASP A 127 -5.33 12.50 -2.01
N MET A 128 -4.70 12.17 -0.87
CA MET A 128 -3.46 12.78 -0.40
C MET A 128 -2.23 12.25 -1.16
N VAL A 129 -2.10 10.94 -1.34
CA VAL A 129 -0.91 10.33 -1.93
C VAL A 129 -0.76 10.70 -3.42
N GLU A 130 -1.88 10.76 -4.15
CA GLU A 130 -1.89 11.20 -5.55
C GLU A 130 -1.40 12.65 -5.66
N ARG A 131 -1.84 13.53 -4.75
CA ARG A 131 -1.37 14.92 -4.65
C ARG A 131 0.13 15.01 -4.27
N MET A 132 0.57 14.20 -3.31
CA MET A 132 1.99 14.12 -2.90
C MET A 132 2.92 13.56 -3.98
N ALA A 133 2.37 12.90 -5.00
CA ALA A 133 3.10 12.45 -6.18
C ALA A 133 3.16 13.53 -7.27
N THR A 134 2.07 14.25 -7.53
CA THR A 134 2.06 15.36 -8.51
C THR A 134 2.93 16.55 -8.10
N SER A 135 3.14 16.78 -6.80
CA SER A 135 3.99 17.87 -6.30
C SER A 135 5.49 17.59 -6.46
N GLU A 136 6.27 18.66 -6.52
CA GLU A 136 7.72 18.59 -6.28
C GLU A 136 8.05 17.92 -4.92
N PRO A 137 9.19 17.23 -4.79
CA PRO A 137 10.21 17.01 -5.82
C PRO A 137 9.91 15.84 -6.80
N LEU A 138 8.76 15.17 -6.72
CA LEU A 138 8.48 13.99 -7.56
C LEU A 138 7.95 14.36 -8.95
N SER A 139 7.04 15.33 -9.00
CA SER A 139 6.40 15.82 -10.24
C SER A 139 5.90 14.67 -11.12
N ALA A 140 5.21 13.71 -10.50
CA ALA A 140 4.84 12.43 -11.11
C ALA A 140 3.82 12.62 -12.23
N LYS A 141 4.06 11.95 -13.36
CA LYS A 141 3.22 11.91 -14.56
C LYS A 141 2.45 10.59 -14.69
N THR A 142 2.88 9.56 -13.95
CA THR A 142 2.25 8.25 -13.96
C THR A 142 2.26 7.63 -12.57
N LEU A 143 1.14 7.05 -12.16
CA LEU A 143 1.03 6.22 -10.97
C LEU A 143 0.72 4.78 -11.35
N MET A 144 1.51 3.86 -10.81
CA MET A 144 1.31 2.42 -10.92
C MET A 144 0.83 1.86 -9.59
N LEU A 145 0.03 0.81 -9.62
CA LEU A 145 -0.24 -0.05 -8.48
C LEU A 145 -0.65 -1.45 -8.95
N ASP A 146 -0.62 -2.40 -8.02
CA ASP A 146 -1.00 -3.79 -8.24
C ASP A 146 -1.89 -4.33 -7.12
N THR A 147 -2.77 -5.25 -7.46
CA THR A 147 -3.73 -5.85 -6.51
C THR A 147 -4.28 -7.19 -7.05
N ILE A 148 -5.10 -7.89 -6.28
CA ILE A 148 -5.77 -9.13 -6.72
C ILE A 148 -6.91 -8.77 -7.70
N SER A 149 -7.14 -9.59 -8.71
CA SER A 149 -8.25 -9.43 -9.66
C SER A 149 -9.62 -9.40 -8.95
N LYS A 150 -10.65 -8.80 -9.57
CA LYS A 150 -11.97 -8.62 -8.92
C LYS A 150 -12.61 -9.98 -8.67
N GLU A 151 -12.44 -10.83 -9.66
CA GLU A 151 -12.96 -12.18 -9.79
C GLU A 151 -12.34 -13.09 -8.73
N ASP A 152 -11.03 -12.96 -8.49
CA ASP A 152 -10.32 -13.81 -7.54
C ASP A 152 -10.52 -13.35 -6.09
N GLN A 153 -10.61 -12.03 -5.86
CA GLN A 153 -10.91 -11.47 -4.53
C GLN A 153 -12.35 -11.77 -4.07
N LEU A 154 -13.27 -12.09 -4.99
CA LEU A 154 -14.65 -12.52 -4.68
C LEU A 154 -14.81 -14.03 -4.46
N ARG A 155 -13.79 -14.86 -4.70
CA ARG A 155 -13.87 -16.30 -4.39
C ARG A 155 -13.79 -16.55 -2.88
N LYS A 156 -14.36 -17.67 -2.42
CA LYS A 156 -14.53 -17.97 -0.98
C LYS A 156 -13.21 -18.05 -0.22
N GLU A 157 -12.14 -18.50 -0.87
CA GLU A 157 -10.81 -18.66 -0.29
C GLU A 157 -10.24 -17.30 0.16
N SER A 158 -10.56 -16.23 -0.59
CA SER A 158 -10.23 -14.84 -0.24
C SER A 158 -10.93 -14.33 1.03
N ALA A 159 -11.99 -14.99 1.51
CA ALA A 159 -12.66 -14.58 2.75
C ALA A 159 -11.79 -14.85 3.99
N VAL A 160 -10.90 -15.85 3.96
CA VAL A 160 -9.95 -16.15 5.06
C VAL A 160 -9.05 -14.95 5.31
N VAL A 161 -8.49 -14.38 4.24
CA VAL A 161 -7.62 -13.18 4.23
C VAL A 161 -8.36 -11.91 4.68
N ALA A 162 -9.70 -11.92 4.63
CA ALA A 162 -10.56 -10.78 4.94
C ALA A 162 -11.46 -11.01 6.18
N GLN A 163 -10.92 -11.69 7.20
CA GLN A 163 -11.59 -11.94 8.50
C GLN A 163 -12.98 -12.60 8.36
N GLY A 164 -13.09 -13.55 7.43
CA GLY A 164 -14.32 -14.29 7.14
C GLY A 164 -15.35 -13.55 6.28
N LYS A 165 -15.02 -12.37 5.72
CA LYS A 165 -15.98 -11.52 4.97
C LYS A 165 -15.42 -11.12 3.61
N LEU A 166 -16.16 -11.45 2.54
CA LEU A 166 -15.84 -10.92 1.21
C LEU A 166 -16.09 -9.40 1.15
N PRO A 167 -15.24 -8.62 0.44
CA PRO A 167 -15.39 -7.17 0.39
C PRO A 167 -16.54 -6.74 -0.51
N VAL A 168 -17.38 -5.81 -0.02
CA VAL A 168 -18.54 -5.23 -0.75
C VAL A 168 -18.14 -4.51 -2.05
N THR A 169 -16.87 -4.15 -2.19
CA THR A 169 -16.25 -3.80 -3.49
C THR A 169 -14.86 -4.42 -3.53
N PRO A 170 -14.51 -5.20 -4.57
CA PRO A 170 -13.13 -5.64 -4.81
C PRO A 170 -12.17 -4.47 -5.01
N THR A 171 -10.96 -4.56 -4.47
CA THR A 171 -9.92 -3.53 -4.47
C THR A 171 -9.59 -3.04 -5.90
N HIS A 172 -9.51 -3.95 -6.88
CA HIS A 172 -9.37 -3.60 -8.30
C HIS A 172 -10.51 -2.69 -8.77
N ALA A 173 -11.77 -3.07 -8.54
CA ALA A 173 -12.95 -2.27 -8.90
C ALA A 173 -13.05 -0.94 -8.13
N TRP A 174 -12.42 -0.82 -6.96
CA TRP A 174 -12.31 0.43 -6.23
C TRP A 174 -11.27 1.39 -6.87
N TYR A 175 -10.12 0.87 -7.30
CA TYR A 175 -9.11 1.67 -8.02
C TYR A 175 -9.59 2.11 -9.41
N GLU A 176 -10.36 1.30 -10.14
CA GLU A 176 -10.98 1.73 -11.41
C GLU A 176 -11.84 2.99 -11.22
N ARG A 177 -12.64 3.06 -10.14
CA ARG A 177 -13.44 4.25 -9.80
C ARG A 177 -12.61 5.47 -9.38
N ARG A 178 -11.28 5.34 -9.25
CA ARG A 178 -10.32 6.45 -9.10
C ARG A 178 -9.59 6.83 -10.40
N GLY A 179 -9.90 6.17 -11.51
CA GLY A 179 -9.31 6.40 -12.83
C GLY A 179 -8.10 5.54 -13.17
N TYR A 180 -7.77 4.52 -12.37
CA TYR A 180 -6.73 3.55 -12.72
C TYR A 180 -7.27 2.56 -13.76
N LYS A 181 -6.47 2.25 -14.79
CA LYS A 181 -6.82 1.35 -15.90
C LYS A 181 -5.94 0.09 -15.84
N LEU A 182 -6.53 -1.06 -16.09
CA LEU A 182 -5.80 -2.33 -16.24
C LEU A 182 -4.80 -2.24 -17.41
N ILE A 183 -3.53 -2.59 -17.18
CA ILE A 183 -2.51 -2.71 -18.24
C ILE A 183 -1.88 -4.10 -18.34
N TRP A 184 -1.89 -4.90 -17.26
CA TRP A 184 -1.30 -6.24 -17.25
C TRP A 184 -1.99 -7.15 -16.23
N THR A 185 -1.87 -8.46 -16.41
CA THR A 185 -2.34 -9.48 -15.47
C THR A 185 -1.37 -10.66 -15.48
N VAL A 186 -0.99 -11.17 -14.30
CA VAL A 186 -0.12 -12.35 -14.19
C VAL A 186 -0.60 -13.27 -13.06
N ASN A 187 -0.45 -14.57 -13.28
CA ASN A 187 -0.80 -15.59 -12.28
C ASN A 187 0.28 -15.67 -11.20
N ASN A 188 -0.15 -15.81 -9.94
CA ASN A 188 0.68 -16.15 -8.78
C ASN A 188 1.92 -15.27 -8.58
N PHE A 189 1.84 -13.99 -8.96
CA PHE A 189 2.96 -13.02 -8.92
C PHE A 189 3.76 -13.02 -7.62
N TYR A 190 3.05 -13.09 -6.50
CA TYR A 190 3.61 -13.06 -5.15
C TYR A 190 4.02 -14.44 -4.61
N GLY A 191 4.02 -15.49 -5.43
CA GLY A 191 4.59 -16.80 -5.11
C GLY A 191 3.81 -17.66 -4.10
N PHE A 192 2.67 -17.20 -3.58
CA PHE A 192 1.88 -17.94 -2.58
C PHE A 192 1.18 -19.18 -3.19
N PRO A 193 1.51 -20.41 -2.76
CA PRO A 193 0.75 -21.60 -3.09
C PRO A 193 -0.41 -21.76 -2.10
N GLU A 194 -1.50 -21.02 -2.32
CA GLU A 194 -2.76 -21.33 -1.65
C GLU A 194 -3.37 -22.61 -2.23
N THR A 195 -4.06 -23.37 -1.38
CA THR A 195 -4.88 -24.52 -1.79
C THR A 195 -6.34 -24.28 -1.45
N ASP A 196 -7.24 -24.84 -2.26
CA ASP A 196 -8.66 -24.91 -1.94
C ASP A 196 -8.90 -25.92 -0.79
N PRO A 197 -10.12 -26.00 -0.22
CA PRO A 197 -10.41 -26.96 0.85
C PRO A 197 -10.22 -28.45 0.46
N ASP A 198 -10.09 -28.77 -0.83
CA ASP A 198 -9.79 -30.12 -1.34
C ASP A 198 -8.28 -30.33 -1.58
N GLY A 199 -7.43 -29.35 -1.25
CA GLY A 199 -5.97 -29.41 -1.42
C GLY A 199 -5.45 -29.02 -2.80
N LYS A 200 -6.28 -28.48 -3.71
CA LYS A 200 -5.87 -28.14 -5.09
C LYS A 200 -5.28 -26.73 -5.18
N PRO A 201 -4.19 -26.48 -5.93
CA PRO A 201 -3.59 -25.15 -6.04
C PRO A 201 -4.54 -24.07 -6.59
N VAL A 202 -4.70 -22.98 -5.85
CA VAL A 202 -5.53 -21.83 -6.21
C VAL A 202 -4.69 -20.84 -7.03
N VAL A 203 -5.03 -20.70 -8.31
CA VAL A 203 -4.45 -19.62 -9.14
C VAL A 203 -5.07 -18.28 -8.75
N ARG A 204 -4.25 -17.34 -8.27
CA ARG A 204 -4.59 -15.94 -8.00
C ARG A 204 -3.94 -15.04 -9.05
N ARG A 205 -4.73 -14.21 -9.73
CA ARG A 205 -4.22 -13.19 -10.65
C ARG A 205 -3.92 -11.89 -9.92
N THR A 206 -2.68 -11.44 -10.02
CA THR A 206 -2.31 -10.05 -9.74
C THR A 206 -2.55 -9.23 -11.00
N VAL A 207 -3.31 -8.15 -10.86
CA VAL A 207 -3.54 -7.13 -11.90
C VAL A 207 -2.64 -5.93 -11.66
N PHE A 208 -2.11 -5.34 -12.71
CA PHE A 208 -1.34 -4.10 -12.67
C PHE A 208 -2.16 -2.98 -13.31
N LEU A 209 -2.39 -1.92 -12.55
CA LEU A 209 -3.23 -0.79 -12.93
C LEU A 209 -2.39 0.49 -13.02
N ARG A 210 -2.59 1.26 -14.10
CA ARG A 210 -1.91 2.52 -14.36
C ARG A 210 -2.90 3.68 -14.31
N LYS A 211 -2.52 4.79 -13.69
CA LYS A 211 -3.20 6.08 -13.80
C LYS A 211 -2.21 7.10 -14.36
N ASP A 212 -2.51 7.57 -15.56
CA ASP A 212 -1.81 8.68 -16.17
C ASP A 212 -2.30 9.99 -15.54
N LEU A 213 -1.38 10.89 -15.20
CA LEU A 213 -1.65 12.16 -14.53
C LEU A 213 -1.56 13.31 -15.55
N VAL A 214 -2.34 14.37 -15.29
CA VAL A 214 -2.46 15.58 -16.13
C VAL A 214 -1.97 16.77 -15.32
#